data_AF-A0A929GVI7-F1
#
_entry.id   AF-A0A929GVI7-F1
#
_cell.length_a   1.000
_cell.length_b   1.000
_cell.length_c   1.000
_cell.angle_alpha   90.00
_cell.angle_beta   90.00
_cell.angle_gamma   90.00
#
_symmetry.space_group_name_H-M   'P 1'
#
loop_
_entity.id
_entity.type
_entity.pdbx_description
1 polymer ?
#
loop_
_entity_poly.entity_id
_entity_poly.type
_entity_poly.pdbx_seq_one_letter_code
_entity_poly.pdbx_strand_id
1 'polypeptide(L)'
;MSINEIIALLEQEYGALEWRPHADPVSVLIGTILSQNTSDVNSHRAFDRLIETFGTWERVAEAGVNEIAAAIRGGGLNRIKAVRIKACLEGILESQGSLDLSFLAHLSSAEAKAWLEKLPGVGP
;
A
#
# COMPACT_ATOMS: atom_id res chain seq x y z
N MET A 1 -15.21 -25.48 19.20
CA MET A 1 -15.54 -24.76 17.96
C MET A 1 -14.42 -25.03 16.95
N SER A 2 -14.75 -25.60 15.80
CA SER A 2 -13.82 -25.86 14.70
C SER A 2 -13.57 -24.60 13.87
N ILE A 3 -12.53 -24.59 13.04
CA ILE A 3 -12.24 -23.47 12.12
C ILE A 3 -13.43 -23.19 11.20
N ASN A 4 -14.09 -24.23 10.68
CA ASN A 4 -15.23 -24.08 9.79
C ASN A 4 -16.45 -23.47 10.51
N GLU A 5 -16.66 -23.82 11.79
CA GLU A 5 -17.72 -23.19 12.60
C GLU A 5 -17.43 -21.71 12.85
N ILE A 6 -16.16 -21.34 13.06
CA ILE A 6 -15.76 -19.93 13.21
C ILE A 6 -16.01 -19.16 11.90
N ILE A 7 -15.60 -19.72 10.76
CA ILE A 7 -15.79 -19.09 9.45
C ILE A 7 -17.28 -18.86 9.18
N ALA A 8 -18.11 -19.88 9.40
CA ALA A 8 -19.56 -19.77 9.18
C ALA A 8 -20.22 -18.69 10.06
N LEU A 9 -19.79 -18.56 11.33
CA LEU A 9 -20.29 -17.52 12.22
C LEU A 9 -19.86 -16.11 11.76
N LEU A 10 -18.63 -15.96 11.25
CA LEU A 10 -18.16 -14.69 10.69
C LEU A 10 -18.91 -14.33 9.40
N GLU A 11 -19.13 -15.29 8.51
CA GLU A 11 -19.91 -15.09 7.28
C GLU A 11 -21.37 -14.74 7.57
N GLN A 12 -21.96 -15.30 8.63
CA GLN A 12 -23.31 -14.95 9.05
C GLN A 12 -23.40 -13.50 9.56
N GLU A 13 -22.40 -13.02 10.30
CA GLU A 13 -22.39 -11.68 10.88
C GLU A 13 -22.00 -10.59 9.86
N TYR A 14 -20.96 -10.82 9.07
CA TYR A 14 -20.36 -9.81 8.19
C TYR A 14 -20.68 -10.02 6.70
N GLY A 15 -21.32 -11.14 6.35
CA GLY A 15 -21.54 -11.56 4.96
C GLY A 15 -20.40 -12.39 4.39
N ALA A 16 -20.63 -12.99 3.22
CA ALA A 16 -19.60 -13.74 2.50
C ALA A 16 -18.48 -12.81 2.02
N LEU A 17 -17.22 -13.25 2.16
CA LEU A 17 -16.06 -12.49 1.73
C LEU A 17 -15.98 -12.44 0.20
N GLU A 18 -16.16 -11.25 -0.37
CA GLU A 18 -15.96 -10.99 -1.79
C GLU A 18 -14.68 -10.19 -2.04
N TRP A 19 -13.67 -10.82 -2.66
CA TRP A 19 -12.45 -10.14 -3.07
C TRP A 19 -12.72 -9.26 -4.29
N ARG A 20 -12.72 -7.94 -4.09
CA ARG A 20 -12.90 -6.96 -5.16
C ARG A 20 -11.68 -6.02 -5.24
N PRO A 21 -11.04 -5.88 -6.40
CA PRO A 21 -10.00 -4.87 -6.60
C PRO A 21 -10.61 -3.48 -6.40
N HIS A 22 -9.97 -2.63 -5.58
CA HIS A 22 -10.46 -1.28 -5.28
C HIS A 22 -9.47 -0.17 -5.67
N ALA A 23 -8.25 -0.51 -6.09
CA ALA A 23 -7.26 0.41 -6.64
C ALA A 23 -6.20 -0.35 -7.45
N ASP A 24 -5.34 0.36 -8.19
CA ASP A 24 -4.17 -0.25 -8.80
C ASP A 24 -3.18 -0.76 -7.72
N PRO A 25 -2.32 -1.74 -8.03
CA PRO A 25 -1.46 -2.36 -7.02
C PRO A 25 -0.51 -1.40 -6.30
N VAL A 26 -0.01 -0.35 -6.97
CA VAL A 26 0.89 0.63 -6.35
C VAL A 26 0.11 1.48 -5.35
N SER A 27 -1.10 1.92 -5.72
CA SER A 27 -2.02 2.59 -4.80
C SER A 27 -2.32 1.76 -3.55
N VAL A 28 -2.57 0.45 -3.71
CA VAL A 28 -2.81 -0.46 -2.58
C VAL A 28 -1.57 -0.54 -1.66
N LEU A 29 -0.38 -0.63 -2.25
CA LEU A 29 0.88 -0.71 -1.50
C LEU A 29 1.14 0.56 -0.69
N ILE A 30 0.99 1.73 -1.31
CA ILE A 30 1.17 3.02 -0.63
C ILE A 30 0.08 3.24 0.43
N GLY A 31 -1.18 2.90 0.13
CA GLY A 31 -2.27 2.94 1.11
C GLY A 31 -1.98 2.06 2.34
N THR A 32 -1.39 0.89 2.13
CA THR A 32 -0.98 -0.02 3.20
C THR A 32 0.14 0.57 4.06
N ILE A 33 1.13 1.25 3.46
CA ILE A 33 2.16 1.96 4.23
C ILE A 33 1.54 3.10 5.06
N LEU A 34 0.58 3.82 4.47
CA LEU A 34 -0.10 4.94 5.11
C LEU A 34 -1.01 4.50 6.27
N SER A 35 -1.59 3.30 6.22
CA SER A 35 -2.48 2.78 7.26
C SER A 35 -1.78 2.35 8.54
N GLN A 36 -0.48 2.10 8.50
CA GLN A 36 0.28 1.67 9.67
C GLN A 36 0.23 2.72 10.79
N ASN A 37 -0.17 2.31 12.00
CA ASN A 37 -0.17 3.15 13.21
C ASN A 37 -0.98 4.46 13.07
N THR A 38 -2.14 4.42 12.41
CA THR A 38 -3.07 5.55 12.34
C THR A 38 -4.51 5.05 12.12
N SER A 39 -5.49 5.95 12.07
CA SER A 39 -6.88 5.61 11.76
C SER A 39 -7.14 5.61 10.25
N ASP A 40 -8.13 4.84 9.79
CA ASP A 40 -8.53 4.80 8.37
C ASP A 40 -8.84 6.20 7.82
N VAL A 41 -9.52 7.03 8.60
CA VAL A 41 -9.82 8.43 8.23
C VAL A 41 -8.55 9.24 7.96
N ASN A 42 -7.51 9.05 8.78
CA ASN A 42 -6.24 9.74 8.61
C ASN A 42 -5.43 9.16 7.44
N SER A 43 -5.47 7.84 7.25
CA SER A 43 -4.82 7.14 6.13
C SER A 43 -5.37 7.61 4.79
N HIS A 44 -6.70 7.61 4.63
CA HIS A 44 -7.36 8.07 3.42
C HIS A 44 -7.07 9.54 3.15
N ARG A 45 -7.20 10.41 4.15
CA ARG A 45 -6.86 11.83 4.00
C ARG A 45 -5.39 12.05 3.61
N ALA A 46 -4.47 11.23 4.12
CA ALA A 46 -3.07 11.30 3.75
C ALA A 46 -2.83 10.82 2.31
N PHE A 47 -3.52 9.77 1.88
CA PHE A 47 -3.50 9.26 0.52
C PHE A 47 -4.03 10.30 -0.47
N ASP A 48 -5.23 10.84 -0.21
CA ASP A 48 -5.86 11.87 -1.05
C ASP A 48 -4.94 13.08 -1.24
N ARG A 49 -4.35 13.58 -0.16
CA ARG A 49 -3.38 14.69 -0.22
C ARG A 49 -2.15 14.37 -1.04
N LEU A 50 -1.67 13.14 -0.99
CA LEU A 50 -0.52 12.72 -1.78
C LEU A 50 -0.85 12.79 -3.28
N ILE A 51 -2.02 12.26 -3.67
CA ILE A 51 -2.51 12.31 -5.05
C ILE A 51 -2.78 13.75 -5.49
N GLU A 52 -3.44 14.56 -4.66
CA GLU A 52 -3.70 15.98 -4.95
C GLU A 52 -2.40 16.79 -5.12
N THR A 53 -1.36 16.48 -4.35
CA THR A 53 -0.09 17.22 -4.36
C THR A 53 0.78 16.85 -5.56
N PHE A 54 0.90 15.55 -5.85
CA PHE A 54 1.89 15.05 -6.81
C PHE A 54 1.26 14.58 -8.13
N GLY A 55 0.00 14.18 -8.15
CA GLY A 55 -0.74 13.74 -9.33
C GLY A 55 -0.41 12.33 -9.83
N THR A 56 0.87 11.93 -9.85
CA THR A 56 1.30 10.58 -10.27
C THR A 56 2.32 9.97 -9.32
N TRP A 57 2.45 8.64 -9.34
CA TRP A 57 3.41 7.92 -8.52
C TRP A 57 4.87 8.24 -8.89
N GLU A 58 5.14 8.51 -10.16
CA GLU A 58 6.46 8.95 -10.64
C GLU A 58 6.85 10.27 -9.98
N ARG A 59 5.92 11.22 -9.89
CA ARG A 59 6.16 12.49 -9.20
C ARG A 59 6.37 12.32 -7.70
N VAL A 60 5.70 11.35 -7.07
CA VAL A 60 5.98 11.00 -5.67
C VAL A 60 7.38 10.39 -5.52
N ALA A 61 7.80 9.53 -6.45
CA ALA A 61 9.13 8.91 -6.43
C ALA A 61 10.24 9.95 -6.63
N GLU A 62 10.03 10.92 -7.52
CA GLU A 62 10.93 12.05 -7.76
C GLU A 62 11.00 13.03 -6.57
N ALA A 63 9.89 13.21 -5.84
CA ALA A 63 9.81 14.15 -4.73
C ALA A 63 10.79 13.82 -3.58
N GLY A 64 11.24 14.86 -2.89
CA GLY A 64 12.05 14.72 -1.69
C GLY A 64 11.25 14.14 -0.53
N VAL A 65 11.92 13.39 0.36
CA VAL A 65 11.30 12.82 1.57
C VAL A 65 10.55 13.88 2.40
N ASN A 66 11.10 15.10 2.50
CA ASN A 66 10.47 16.18 3.26
C ASN A 66 9.16 16.68 2.62
N GLU A 67 9.07 16.67 1.29
CA GLU A 67 7.87 17.07 0.56
C GLU A 67 6.77 16.02 0.73
N ILE A 68 7.13 14.74 0.59
CA ILE A 68 6.22 13.62 0.86
C ILE A 68 5.72 13.68 2.32
N ALA A 69 6.63 13.87 3.28
CA ALA A 69 6.29 13.97 4.71
C ALA A 69 5.40 15.18 5.02
N ALA A 70 5.52 16.27 4.26
CA ALA A 70 4.67 17.44 4.40
C ALA A 70 3.25 17.14 3.90
N ALA A 71 3.10 16.49 2.74
CA ALA A 71 1.81 16.09 2.17
C ALA A 71 1.03 15.14 3.11
N ILE A 72 1.72 14.16 3.69
CA ILE A 72 1.10 13.14 4.55
C ILE A 72 1.12 13.47 6.04
N ARG A 73 1.36 14.73 6.43
CA ARG A 73 1.57 15.14 7.83
C ARG A 73 0.46 14.69 8.80
N GLY A 74 -0.79 14.64 8.33
CA GLY A 74 -1.93 14.20 9.12
C GLY A 74 -2.02 12.69 9.36
N GLY A 75 -1.21 11.88 8.67
CA GLY A 75 -1.28 10.42 8.71
C GLY A 75 -0.52 9.77 9.88
N GLY A 76 0.16 10.55 10.73
CA GLY A 76 1.01 10.01 11.81
C GLY A 76 2.30 9.36 11.30
N LEU A 77 3.38 9.45 12.09
CA LEU A 77 4.72 8.94 11.73
C LEU A 77 5.20 9.38 10.32
N ASN A 78 4.78 10.55 9.87
CA ASN A 78 4.90 11.02 8.49
C ASN A 78 6.33 10.95 7.93
N ARG A 79 7.35 11.31 8.72
CA ARG A 79 8.76 11.23 8.29
C ARG A 79 9.19 9.79 8.00
N ILE A 80 8.82 8.85 8.86
CA ILE A 80 9.15 7.42 8.68
C ILE A 80 8.40 6.87 7.46
N LYS A 81 7.11 7.17 7.35
CA LYS A 81 6.29 6.74 6.21
C LYS A 81 6.80 7.33 4.89
N ALA A 82 7.21 8.59 4.87
CA ALA A 82 7.76 9.23 3.68
C ALA A 82 9.05 8.56 3.18
N VAL A 83 9.97 8.21 4.09
CA VAL A 83 11.18 7.45 3.75
C VAL A 83 10.81 6.09 3.15
N ARG A 84 9.85 5.38 3.76
CA ARG A 84 9.39 4.06 3.27
C ARG A 84 8.70 4.14 1.92
N ILE A 85 7.82 5.11 1.72
CA ILE A 85 7.13 5.33 0.43
C ILE A 85 8.15 5.57 -0.66
N LYS A 86 9.10 6.50 -0.43
CA LYS A 86 10.14 6.80 -1.42
C LYS A 86 10.99 5.57 -1.75
N ALA A 87 11.53 4.89 -0.73
CA ALA A 87 12.35 3.70 -0.93
C ALA A 87 11.59 2.55 -1.60
N CYS A 88 10.29 2.40 -1.34
CA CYS A 88 9.44 1.40 -1.97
C CYS A 88 9.25 1.71 -3.47
N LEU A 89 8.91 2.95 -3.82
CA LEU A 89 8.75 3.38 -5.22
C LEU A 89 10.07 3.28 -6.00
N GLU A 90 11.18 3.70 -5.39
CA GLU A 90 12.52 3.55 -5.96
C GLU A 90 12.87 2.07 -6.17
N GLY A 91 12.60 1.19 -5.20
CA GLY A 91 12.84 -0.24 -5.33
C GLY A 91 11.99 -0.91 -6.43
N ILE A 92 10.76 -0.45 -6.65
CA ILE A 92 9.92 -0.89 -7.78
C ILE A 92 10.55 -0.45 -9.11
N LEU A 93 10.92 0.83 -9.23
CA LEU A 93 11.55 1.37 -10.43
C LEU A 93 12.87 0.66 -10.76
N GLU A 94 13.70 0.38 -9.77
CA GLU A 94 14.95 -0.37 -9.93
C GLU A 94 14.69 -1.82 -10.42
N SER A 95 13.62 -2.44 -9.92
CA SER A 95 13.32 -3.85 -10.20
C SER A 95 12.52 -4.09 -11.49
N GLN A 96 11.70 -3.13 -11.93
CA GLN A 96 10.77 -3.28 -13.06
C GLN A 96 10.92 -2.21 -14.14
N GLY A 97 11.63 -1.10 -13.86
CA GLY A 97 11.76 0.03 -14.77
C GLY A 97 10.51 0.91 -14.91
N SER A 98 9.41 0.56 -14.24
CA SER A 98 8.15 1.32 -14.25
C SER A 98 7.39 1.11 -12.93
N LEU A 99 6.46 2.02 -12.62
CA LEU A 99 5.54 1.90 -11.48
C LEU A 99 4.24 1.18 -11.87
N ASP A 100 4.37 0.10 -12.64
CA ASP A 100 3.29 -0.84 -12.93
C ASP A 100 3.62 -2.22 -12.33
N LEU A 101 2.72 -2.72 -11.49
CA LEU A 101 2.83 -4.05 -10.88
C LEU A 101 1.77 -5.03 -11.40
N SER A 102 1.12 -4.72 -12.53
CA SER A 102 0.13 -5.60 -13.17
C SER A 102 0.66 -7.01 -13.44
N PHE A 103 1.98 -7.15 -13.68
CA PHE A 103 2.64 -8.44 -13.89
C PHE A 103 2.49 -9.42 -12.71
N LEU A 104 2.25 -8.93 -11.48
CA LEU A 104 2.04 -9.78 -10.31
C LEU A 104 0.81 -10.68 -10.46
N ALA A 105 -0.19 -10.28 -11.25
CA ALA A 105 -1.37 -11.08 -11.56
C ALA A 105 -1.06 -12.36 -12.36
N HIS A 106 0.15 -12.44 -12.94
CA HIS A 106 0.61 -13.61 -13.69
C HIS A 106 1.52 -14.54 -12.88
N LEU A 107 1.79 -14.22 -11.61
CA LEU A 107 2.57 -15.04 -10.70
C LEU A 107 1.67 -15.88 -9.79
N SER A 108 2.20 -16.97 -9.24
CA SER A 108 1.54 -17.62 -8.10
C SER A 108 1.51 -16.69 -6.88
N SER A 109 0.57 -16.88 -5.95
CA SER A 109 0.47 -16.06 -4.74
C SER A 109 1.76 -16.10 -3.90
N ALA A 110 2.47 -17.24 -3.89
CA ALA A 110 3.75 -17.37 -3.20
C ALA A 110 4.86 -16.55 -3.88
N GLU A 111 4.94 -16.56 -5.20
CA GLU A 111 5.92 -15.79 -5.97
C GLU A 111 5.64 -14.27 -5.89
N ALA A 112 4.37 -13.86 -6.02
CA ALA A 112 3.97 -12.46 -5.89
C ALA A 112 4.29 -11.93 -4.48
N LYS A 113 3.99 -12.71 -3.44
CA LYS A 113 4.34 -12.38 -2.05
C LYS A 113 5.85 -12.24 -1.89
N ALA A 114 6.62 -13.25 -2.31
CA ALA A 114 8.07 -13.24 -2.19
C ALA A 114 8.74 -12.11 -3.00
N TRP A 115 8.10 -11.64 -4.07
CA TRP A 115 8.55 -10.47 -4.81
C TRP A 115 8.28 -9.18 -4.03
N LEU A 116 7.05 -8.99 -3.53
CA LEU A 116 6.66 -7.82 -2.75
C LEU A 116 7.49 -7.66 -1.46
N GLU A 117 7.78 -8.75 -0.76
CA GLU A 117 8.58 -8.76 0.48
C GLU A 117 10.04 -8.29 0.27
N LYS A 118 10.54 -8.26 -0.97
CA LYS A 118 11.87 -7.71 -1.26
C LYS A 118 11.88 -6.18 -1.28
N LEU A 119 10.72 -5.54 -1.42
CA LEU A 119 10.62 -4.09 -1.47
C LEU A 119 10.89 -3.48 -0.08
N PRO A 120 11.71 -2.42 0.00
CA PRO A 120 11.96 -1.73 1.26
C PRO A 120 10.68 -1.26 1.93
N GLY A 121 10.46 -1.67 3.18
CA GLY A 121 9.29 -1.26 3.97
C GLY A 121 8.03 -2.10 3.78
N VAL A 122 8.10 -3.17 2.97
CA VAL A 122 7.03 -4.16 2.82
C VAL A 122 7.34 -5.37 3.72
N GLY A 123 6.35 -5.79 4.50
CA GLY A 123 6.45 -6.90 5.45
C GLY A 123 5.65 -8.13 5.00
N PRO A 124 5.67 -9.22 5.81
CA PRO A 124 5.02 -10.48 5.49
C PRO A 124 3.50 -10.49 5.63
#